data_AF-A0A074W243-F1
#
_entry.id   AF-A0A074W243-F1
#
_cell.length_a   1.000
_cell.length_b   1.000
_cell.length_c   1.000
_cell.angle_alpha   90.00
_cell.angle_beta   90.00
_cell.angle_gamma   90.00
#
_symmetry.space_group_name_H-M   'P 1'
#
loop_
_entity.id
_entity.type
_entity.pdbx_description
1 polymer ?
#
loop_
_entity_poly.entity_id
_entity_poly.type
_entity_poly.pdbx_seq_one_letter_code
_entity_poly.pdbx_strand_id
1 'polypeptide(L)'
;DDDDESDDSDLHTDPLQPSVSSHDINDPYRVAGWPENMPLPGHSFPHAPAVKPRTRQPLSNNLQKELAALKPPLYVPPPGEQDTTSSLRRHHLGVLNTILHTSLLKHDFLRAGRAWGMILRTNILGRPLDVRTHGRWGIGAGILMRKFSPQNDSQDESNNASTISDEGFEAAKDYYERLILQYPFQKTNPNAISSLTFYPAMFGLCIYEIQQKCNRALERNRNSSLEADQSDSELESTRNQESEGIAAIKRSELDSAASLAARMDELMLSPPFDTYPPLLQLRGSVALWLADL
;
A
#
# COMPACT_ATOMS: atom_id res chain seq x y z
N ASP A 1 35.20 45.05 75.46
CA ASP A 1 36.51 45.12 74.83
C ASP A 1 36.61 44.04 73.78
N ASP A 2 36.87 44.55 72.58
CA ASP A 2 37.26 43.91 71.33
C ASP A 2 36.14 43.26 70.50
N ASP A 3 35.91 43.57 69.23
CA ASP A 3 36.19 44.74 68.36
C ASP A 3 35.41 44.47 67.06
N ASP A 4 35.07 45.54 66.35
CA ASP A 4 34.50 45.57 64.99
C ASP A 4 35.46 44.94 63.96
N GLU A 5 34.95 44.25 62.93
CA GLU A 5 35.45 44.41 61.56
C GLU A 5 34.50 43.80 60.51
N SER A 6 34.09 44.68 59.60
CA SER A 6 33.44 44.42 58.31
C SER A 6 34.39 43.76 57.31
N ASP A 7 33.89 42.87 56.46
CA ASP A 7 34.51 42.67 55.13
C ASP A 7 33.46 42.33 54.06
N ASP A 8 33.49 43.15 53.01
CA ASP A 8 32.73 43.08 51.76
C ASP A 8 33.52 42.25 50.74
N SER A 9 32.87 41.33 50.01
CA SER A 9 33.24 40.77 48.67
C SER A 9 32.64 39.37 48.53
N ASP A 10 32.12 38.87 47.41
CA ASP A 10 32.00 39.35 46.04
C ASP A 10 30.87 38.52 45.38
N LEU A 11 30.03 39.18 44.60
CA LEU A 11 29.08 38.54 43.69
C LEU A 11 29.86 37.86 42.54
N HIS A 12 30.19 36.58 42.68
CA HIS A 12 30.57 35.76 41.52
C HIS A 12 29.34 35.15 40.86
N THR A 13 28.76 35.92 39.94
CA THR A 13 28.02 35.40 38.80
C THR A 13 29.00 34.67 37.87
N ASP A 14 29.02 33.35 37.92
CA ASP A 14 29.60 32.53 36.86
C ASP A 14 28.50 32.04 35.89
N PRO A 15 28.65 32.30 34.58
CA PRO A 15 27.66 31.93 33.56
C PRO A 15 27.88 30.48 33.11
N LEU A 16 27.04 29.56 33.56
CA LEU A 16 27.04 28.20 33.05
C LEU A 16 25.98 28.02 31.95
N GLN A 17 26.54 27.71 30.79
CA GLN A 17 25.96 27.47 29.48
C GLN A 17 24.72 26.55 29.48
N PRO A 18 23.81 26.68 28.48
CA PRO A 18 22.70 25.76 28.31
C PRO A 18 23.22 24.36 27.95
N SER A 19 23.17 23.46 28.92
CA SER A 19 23.33 22.03 28.71
C SER A 19 22.21 21.54 27.81
N VAL A 20 22.53 21.32 26.53
CA VAL A 20 21.67 20.62 25.58
C VAL A 20 21.73 19.14 25.93
N SER A 21 20.98 18.74 26.97
CA SER A 21 20.73 17.34 27.26
C SER A 21 19.82 16.78 26.16
N SER A 22 20.18 15.64 25.58
CA SER A 22 19.40 14.94 24.58
C SER A 22 18.03 14.53 25.16
N HIS A 23 17.01 15.35 24.91
CA HIS A 23 15.66 15.12 25.44
C HIS A 23 14.96 14.00 24.66
N ASP A 24 14.57 12.93 25.37
CA ASP A 24 13.63 11.96 24.84
C ASP A 24 12.22 12.56 24.93
N ILE A 25 11.71 13.02 23.77
CA ILE A 25 10.39 13.67 23.64
C ILE A 25 9.26 12.73 24.11
N ASN A 26 9.52 11.42 24.20
CA ASN A 26 8.54 10.40 24.53
C ASN A 26 8.57 9.94 26.00
N ASP A 27 9.27 10.64 26.90
CA ASP A 27 9.21 10.27 28.32
C ASP A 27 7.77 10.43 28.86
N PRO A 28 7.09 9.34 29.28
CA PRO A 28 5.73 9.40 29.80
C PRO A 28 5.58 10.33 31.01
N TYR A 29 6.65 10.52 31.80
CA TYR A 29 6.61 11.42 32.96
C TYR A 29 6.61 12.90 32.55
N ARG A 30 7.26 13.22 31.42
CA ARG A 30 7.25 14.57 30.83
C ARG A 30 5.87 14.91 30.24
N VAL A 31 5.25 13.95 29.56
CA VAL A 31 3.87 14.08 29.05
C VAL A 31 2.88 14.29 30.19
N ALA A 32 3.14 13.69 31.35
CA ALA A 32 2.35 13.86 32.56
C ALA A 32 2.66 15.15 33.36
N GLY A 33 3.59 16.00 32.89
CA GLY A 33 3.93 17.26 33.54
C GLY A 33 4.85 17.16 34.77
N TRP A 34 5.57 16.05 34.93
CA TRP A 34 6.52 15.88 36.04
C TRP A 34 7.80 16.70 35.83
N PRO A 35 8.29 17.46 36.83
CA PRO A 35 9.51 18.25 36.69
C PRO A 35 10.77 17.37 36.72
N GLU A 36 11.71 17.62 35.80
CA GLU A 36 12.94 16.85 35.59
C GLU A 36 13.88 16.84 36.81
N ASN A 37 13.76 17.87 37.65
CA ASN A 37 14.63 18.10 38.81
C ASN A 37 14.16 17.35 40.06
N MET A 38 13.00 16.69 40.00
CA MET A 38 12.42 15.97 41.13
C MET A 38 12.54 14.45 40.88
N PRO A 39 13.23 13.70 41.76
CA PRO A 39 13.30 12.26 41.62
C PRO A 39 11.90 11.66 41.66
N LEU A 40 11.64 10.69 40.79
CA LEU A 40 10.35 10.00 40.72
C LEU A 40 10.01 9.40 42.11
N PRO A 41 8.75 9.46 42.55
CA PRO A 41 8.33 8.86 43.81
C PRO A 41 8.63 7.37 43.78
N GLY A 42 9.24 6.87 44.85
CA GLY A 42 9.69 5.48 44.95
C GLY A 42 8.55 4.47 44.78
N HIS A 43 8.93 3.23 44.51
CA HIS A 43 8.05 2.06 44.24
C HIS A 43 7.16 1.61 45.42
N SER A 44 7.00 2.42 46.46
CA SER A 44 6.21 2.12 47.66
C SER A 44 4.79 2.67 47.55
N PHE A 45 4.12 2.41 46.43
CA PHE A 45 2.68 2.64 46.28
C PHE A 45 1.94 1.29 46.35
N PRO A 46 0.81 1.16 47.06
CA PRO A 46 0.13 -0.11 47.32
C PRO A 46 -0.44 -0.83 46.07
N HIS A 47 -0.37 -0.21 44.89
CA HIS A 47 -0.69 -0.82 43.60
C HIS A 47 0.47 -0.78 42.61
N ALA A 48 1.72 -0.70 43.09
CA ALA A 48 2.87 -0.80 42.21
C ALA A 48 2.79 -2.11 41.40
N PRO A 49 2.96 -2.07 40.05
CA PRO A 49 2.98 -3.28 39.25
C PRO A 49 4.08 -4.18 39.79
N ALA A 50 3.73 -5.43 40.12
CA ALA A 50 4.67 -6.40 40.65
C ALA A 50 5.95 -6.38 39.81
N VAL A 51 7.10 -6.24 40.48
CA VAL A 51 8.43 -6.29 39.85
C VAL A 51 8.44 -7.54 38.98
N LYS A 52 8.38 -7.36 37.66
CA LYS A 52 8.46 -8.49 36.73
C LYS A 52 9.86 -9.07 36.96
N PRO A 53 10.02 -10.30 37.50
CA PRO A 53 11.33 -10.93 37.51
C PRO A 53 11.80 -10.93 36.05
N ARG A 54 13.04 -10.48 35.81
CA ARG A 54 13.64 -10.38 34.47
C ARG A 54 13.20 -11.58 33.65
N THR A 55 12.27 -11.33 32.73
CA THR A 55 11.55 -12.38 32.02
C THR A 55 12.57 -13.12 31.16
N ARG A 56 13.01 -14.29 31.63
CA ARG A 56 13.52 -15.33 30.74
C ARG A 56 12.31 -15.79 29.91
N GLN A 57 12.08 -15.16 28.76
CA GLN A 57 11.23 -15.75 27.74
C GLN A 57 12.11 -16.57 26.77
N PRO A 58 11.73 -17.82 26.42
CA PRO A 58 10.88 -18.74 27.17
C PRO A 58 11.49 -20.15 27.29
N LEU A 59 11.31 -20.76 28.47
CA LEU A 59 11.39 -22.22 28.65
C LEU A 59 10.08 -22.89 28.17
N SER A 60 9.26 -22.23 27.33
CA SER A 60 7.95 -22.75 26.95
C SER A 60 8.06 -24.02 26.12
N ASN A 61 9.01 -24.08 25.18
CA ASN A 61 9.16 -25.22 24.28
C ASN A 61 9.67 -26.46 25.02
N ASN A 62 10.57 -26.26 25.99
CA ASN A 62 11.07 -27.36 26.82
C ASN A 62 9.98 -27.88 27.77
N LEU A 63 9.20 -26.98 28.37
CA LEU A 63 8.10 -27.35 29.25
C LEU A 63 6.97 -28.06 28.47
N GLN A 64 6.63 -27.58 27.27
CA GLN A 64 5.68 -28.26 26.37
C GLN A 64 6.16 -29.67 25.97
N LYS A 65 7.46 -29.82 25.68
CA LYS A 65 8.07 -31.11 25.38
C LYS A 65 8.07 -32.06 26.57
N GLU A 66 8.35 -31.55 27.77
CA GLU A 66 8.29 -32.33 29.01
C GLU A 66 6.86 -32.77 29.35
N LEU A 67 5.87 -31.88 29.21
CA LEU A 67 4.47 -32.20 29.43
C LEU A 67 3.91 -33.21 28.42
N ALA A 68 4.40 -33.17 27.17
CA ALA A 68 4.07 -34.14 26.14
C ALA A 68 4.74 -35.51 26.35
N ALA A 69 5.86 -35.56 27.09
CA ALA A 69 6.61 -36.79 27.34
C ALA A 69 6.09 -37.62 28.53
N LEU A 70 5.17 -37.08 29.34
CA LEU A 70 4.57 -37.78 30.47
C LEU A 70 3.62 -38.90 30.01
N LYS A 71 3.48 -39.97 30.82
CA LYS A 71 2.52 -41.06 30.61
C LYS A 71 1.50 -41.09 31.76
N PRO A 72 0.22 -40.76 31.54
CA PRO A 72 -0.40 -40.29 30.29
C PRO A 72 -0.06 -38.81 29.98
N PRO A 73 -0.03 -38.39 28.70
CA PRO A 73 0.37 -37.04 28.32
C PRO A 73 -0.71 -36.03 28.74
N LEU A 74 -0.30 -35.01 29.48
CA LEU A 74 -1.19 -33.93 29.94
C LEU A 74 -1.33 -32.80 28.90
N TYR A 75 -0.42 -32.77 27.92
CA TYR A 75 -0.41 -31.80 26.83
C TYR A 75 -0.20 -32.53 25.51
N VAL A 76 -1.16 -32.39 24.59
CA VAL A 76 -0.98 -32.77 23.19
C VAL A 76 -0.52 -31.52 22.46
N PRO A 77 0.73 -31.47 21.95
CA PRO A 77 1.19 -30.34 21.16
C PRO A 77 0.22 -30.13 19.99
N PRO A 78 -0.15 -28.88 19.65
CA PRO A 78 -0.88 -28.63 18.42
C PRO A 78 -0.09 -29.23 17.25
N PRO A 79 -0.74 -29.79 16.22
CA PRO A 79 -0.09 -30.52 15.13
C PRO A 79 0.77 -29.60 14.23
N GLY A 80 1.90 -29.11 14.76
CA GLY A 80 2.72 -28.08 14.12
C GLY A 80 4.18 -28.00 14.59
N GLU A 81 4.60 -28.72 15.64
CA GLU A 81 6.02 -28.74 16.05
C GLU A 81 6.87 -29.83 15.38
N GLN A 82 6.28 -30.71 14.57
CA GLN A 82 6.98 -31.74 13.79
C GLN A 82 6.88 -31.57 12.27
N ASP A 83 6.40 -30.42 11.78
CA ASP A 83 6.21 -30.22 10.34
C ASP A 83 7.51 -29.79 9.63
N THR A 84 8.40 -30.75 9.35
CA THR A 84 9.43 -30.60 8.30
C THR A 84 8.81 -30.28 6.94
N THR A 85 7.54 -30.62 6.74
CA THR A 85 6.75 -30.23 5.56
C THR A 85 6.52 -28.71 5.49
N SER A 86 6.46 -28.01 6.62
CA SER A 86 6.32 -26.55 6.64
C SER A 86 7.57 -25.85 6.11
N SER A 87 8.77 -26.38 6.38
CA SER A 87 10.02 -25.84 5.84
C SER A 87 10.14 -26.08 4.34
N LEU A 88 9.75 -27.26 3.84
CA LEU A 88 9.71 -27.55 2.41
C LEU A 88 8.68 -26.67 1.67
N ARG A 89 7.47 -26.51 2.21
CA ARG A 89 6.44 -25.63 1.62
C ARG A 89 6.88 -24.17 1.62
N ARG A 90 7.54 -23.70 2.69
CA ARG A 90 8.13 -22.35 2.74
C ARG A 90 9.23 -22.19 1.69
N HIS A 91 10.09 -23.19 1.52
CA HIS A 91 11.11 -23.19 0.48
C HIS A 91 10.48 -23.15 -0.92
N HIS A 92 9.46 -23.98 -1.17
CA HIS A 92 8.72 -23.98 -2.43
C HIS A 92 8.05 -22.64 -2.72
N LEU A 93 7.41 -22.02 -1.71
CA LEU A 93 6.88 -20.66 -1.83
C LEU A 93 7.99 -19.66 -2.17
N GLY A 94 9.15 -19.77 -1.51
CA GLY A 94 10.32 -18.96 -1.83
C GLY A 94 10.71 -19.08 -3.30
N VAL A 95 10.80 -20.31 -3.81
CA VAL A 95 11.10 -20.59 -5.23
C VAL A 95 10.00 -20.06 -6.16
N LEU A 96 8.72 -20.22 -5.84
CA LEU A 96 7.64 -19.66 -6.64
C LEU A 96 7.68 -18.14 -6.66
N ASN A 97 8.01 -17.50 -5.53
CA ASN A 97 8.12 -16.06 -5.45
C ASN A 97 9.32 -15.53 -6.25
N THR A 98 10.47 -16.23 -6.24
CA THR A 98 11.61 -15.86 -7.09
C THR A 98 11.28 -16.02 -8.58
N ILE A 99 10.59 -17.10 -8.98
CA ILE A 99 10.12 -17.29 -10.35
C ILE A 99 9.13 -16.17 -10.74
N LEU A 100 8.21 -15.81 -9.85
CA LEU A 100 7.26 -14.71 -10.06
C LEU A 100 7.99 -13.39 -10.32
N HIS A 101 8.89 -12.97 -9.43
CA HIS A 101 9.62 -11.72 -9.62
C HIS A 101 10.53 -11.73 -10.85
N THR A 102 11.20 -12.85 -11.12
CA THR A 102 12.04 -12.99 -12.31
C THR A 102 11.22 -12.93 -13.60
N SER A 103 10.04 -13.54 -13.64
CA SER A 103 9.15 -13.47 -14.80
C SER A 103 8.55 -12.08 -15.00
N LEU A 104 8.22 -11.37 -13.92
CA LEU A 104 7.80 -9.96 -14.00
C LEU A 104 8.91 -9.05 -14.56
N LEU A 105 10.16 -9.25 -14.14
CA LEU A 105 11.32 -8.50 -14.67
C LEU A 105 11.61 -8.82 -16.14
N LYS A 106 11.30 -10.04 -16.58
CA LYS A 106 11.43 -10.47 -17.98
C LYS A 106 10.19 -10.14 -18.83
N HIS A 107 9.19 -9.48 -18.25
CA HIS A 107 7.91 -9.19 -18.90
C HIS A 107 7.14 -10.44 -19.39
N ASP A 108 7.42 -11.62 -18.84
CA ASP A 108 6.70 -12.86 -19.12
C ASP A 108 5.49 -13.00 -18.17
N PHE A 109 4.39 -12.33 -18.54
CA PHE A 109 3.18 -12.27 -17.72
C PHE A 109 2.40 -13.59 -17.68
N LEU A 110 2.56 -14.47 -18.67
CA LEU A 110 1.91 -15.79 -18.69
C LEU A 110 2.53 -16.71 -17.64
N ARG A 111 3.87 -16.76 -17.57
CA ARG A 111 4.57 -17.54 -16.56
C ARG A 111 4.39 -16.95 -15.17
N ALA A 112 4.40 -15.62 -15.06
CA ALA A 112 4.08 -14.93 -13.82
C ALA A 112 2.67 -15.29 -13.32
N GLY A 113 1.66 -15.29 -14.19
CA GLY A 113 0.29 -15.67 -13.83
C GLY A 113 0.16 -17.12 -13.36
N ARG A 114 0.90 -18.06 -13.97
CA ARG A 114 0.93 -19.46 -13.52
C ARG A 114 1.59 -19.58 -12.14
N ALA A 115 2.74 -18.94 -11.94
CA ALA A 115 3.43 -18.92 -10.65
C ALA A 115 2.56 -18.29 -9.56
N TRP A 116 1.88 -17.18 -9.87
CA TRP A 116 0.94 -16.52 -8.98
C TRP A 116 -0.25 -17.43 -8.61
N GLY A 117 -0.84 -18.12 -9.59
CA GLY A 117 -1.88 -19.10 -9.34
C GLY A 117 -1.42 -20.27 -8.46
N MET A 118 -0.16 -20.70 -8.57
CA MET A 118 0.41 -21.71 -7.67
C MET A 118 0.56 -21.17 -6.25
N ILE A 119 1.06 -19.93 -6.10
CA ILE A 119 1.20 -19.24 -4.80
C ILE A 119 -0.16 -19.16 -4.08
N LEU A 120 -1.22 -18.76 -4.78
CA LEU A 120 -2.57 -18.67 -4.21
C LEU A 120 -3.12 -20.02 -3.71
N ARG A 121 -2.68 -21.13 -4.31
CA ARG A 121 -3.09 -22.49 -3.90
C ARG A 121 -2.20 -23.09 -2.82
N THR A 122 -1.05 -22.47 -2.51
CA THR A 122 -0.18 -22.96 -1.45
C THR A 122 -0.78 -22.68 -0.07
N ASN A 123 -0.95 -23.73 0.74
CA ASN A 123 -1.43 -23.64 2.11
C ASN A 123 -0.28 -23.84 3.09
N ILE A 124 -0.02 -22.82 3.91
CA ILE A 124 0.99 -22.87 4.98
C ILE A 124 0.24 -23.15 6.28
N LEU A 125 0.58 -24.24 6.97
CA LEU A 125 -0.05 -24.63 8.24
C LEU A 125 -1.59 -24.70 8.15
N GLY A 126 -2.11 -25.19 7.02
CA GLY A 126 -3.56 -25.31 6.78
C GLY A 126 -4.29 -24.01 6.48
N ARG A 127 -3.61 -22.86 6.44
CA ARG A 127 -4.19 -21.57 6.05
C ARG A 127 -3.78 -21.21 4.63
N PRO A 128 -4.73 -20.75 3.79
CA PRO A 128 -4.39 -20.21 2.49
C PRO A 128 -3.56 -18.94 2.67
N LEU A 129 -2.72 -18.66 1.67
CA LEU A 129 -1.90 -17.47 1.63
C LEU A 129 -2.77 -16.20 1.62
N ASP A 130 -2.55 -15.30 2.57
CA ASP A 130 -3.27 -14.03 2.61
C ASP A 130 -2.75 -13.09 1.50
N VAL A 131 -3.62 -12.79 0.54
CA VAL A 131 -3.35 -11.93 -0.63
C VAL A 131 -3.05 -10.48 -0.22
N ARG A 132 -3.50 -10.08 0.98
CA ARG A 132 -3.27 -8.74 1.51
C ARG A 132 -1.80 -8.48 1.81
N THR A 133 -1.06 -9.51 2.19
CA THR A 133 0.34 -9.36 2.63
C THR A 133 1.26 -9.01 1.45
N HIS A 134 2.31 -8.23 1.73
CA HIS A 134 3.42 -7.93 0.81
C HIS A 134 3.02 -7.31 -0.55
N GLY A 135 1.93 -6.54 -0.61
CA GLY A 135 1.49 -5.88 -1.85
C GLY A 135 1.10 -6.85 -2.97
N ARG A 136 0.84 -8.11 -2.62
CA ARG A 136 0.54 -9.19 -3.58
C ARG A 136 -0.77 -8.98 -4.33
N TRP A 137 -1.73 -8.32 -3.69
CA TRP A 137 -2.95 -7.86 -4.34
C TRP A 137 -2.68 -6.98 -5.57
N GLY A 138 -1.71 -6.05 -5.49
CA GLY A 138 -1.34 -5.19 -6.61
C GLY A 138 -0.65 -5.97 -7.73
N ILE A 139 0.18 -6.95 -7.37
CA ILE A 139 0.83 -7.84 -8.34
C ILE A 139 -0.21 -8.66 -9.11
N GLY A 140 -1.23 -9.18 -8.43
CA GLY A 140 -2.34 -9.91 -9.06
C GLY A 140 -3.05 -9.08 -10.13
N ALA A 141 -3.41 -7.84 -9.80
CA ALA A 141 -4.01 -6.91 -10.76
C ALA A 141 -3.08 -6.59 -11.93
N GLY A 142 -1.80 -6.29 -11.66
CA GLY A 142 -0.82 -5.97 -12.71
C GLY A 142 -0.57 -7.11 -13.69
N ILE A 143 -0.60 -8.36 -13.21
CA ILE A 143 -0.53 -9.54 -14.09
C ILE A 143 -1.79 -9.63 -14.94
N LEU A 144 -2.98 -9.44 -14.37
CA LEU A 144 -4.24 -9.50 -15.13
C LEU A 144 -4.26 -8.48 -16.25
N MET A 145 -3.86 -7.23 -15.99
CA MET A 145 -3.81 -6.17 -17.00
C MET A 145 -2.95 -6.54 -18.20
N ARG A 146 -1.80 -7.18 -17.95
CA ARG A 146 -0.79 -7.45 -18.98
C ARG A 146 -0.89 -8.84 -19.61
N LYS A 147 -1.62 -9.77 -18.96
CA LYS A 147 -1.84 -11.13 -19.46
C LYS A 147 -2.61 -11.14 -20.79
N PHE A 148 -3.54 -10.20 -20.97
CA PHE A 148 -4.34 -10.07 -22.19
C PHE A 148 -3.71 -9.14 -23.23
N SER A 149 -2.47 -8.68 -23.00
CA SER A 149 -1.72 -7.99 -24.04
C SER A 149 -1.49 -8.98 -25.19
N PRO A 150 -1.84 -8.63 -26.44
CA PRO A 150 -1.57 -9.50 -27.58
C PRO A 150 -0.07 -9.72 -27.66
N GLN A 151 0.34 -10.96 -27.40
CA GLN A 151 1.72 -11.40 -27.59
C GLN A 151 1.92 -11.49 -29.10
N ASN A 152 2.29 -10.37 -29.73
CA ASN A 152 2.64 -10.35 -31.14
C ASN A 152 3.93 -11.17 -31.33
N ASP A 153 3.80 -12.40 -31.79
CA ASP A 153 4.87 -13.26 -32.33
C ASP A 153 5.38 -12.72 -33.69
N SER A 154 5.56 -11.40 -33.80
CA SER A 154 6.01 -10.74 -35.03
C SER A 154 7.04 -9.68 -34.68
N GLN A 155 8.19 -9.76 -35.33
CA GLN A 155 9.42 -8.97 -35.15
C GLN A 155 9.25 -7.46 -35.44
N ASP A 156 8.32 -6.78 -34.78
CA ASP A 156 8.22 -5.31 -34.76
C ASP A 156 8.48 -4.79 -33.33
N GLU A 157 9.74 -4.95 -32.94
CA GLU A 157 10.33 -4.70 -31.61
C GLU A 157 10.61 -3.21 -31.32
N SER A 158 9.63 -2.31 -31.45
CA SER A 158 9.86 -0.94 -30.95
C SER A 158 8.66 -0.16 -30.39
N ASN A 159 7.41 -0.48 -30.72
CA ASN A 159 6.28 0.40 -30.32
C ASN A 159 5.12 -0.27 -29.56
N ASN A 160 5.12 -1.59 -29.34
CA ASN A 160 3.96 -2.31 -28.77
C ASN A 160 4.10 -2.72 -27.29
N ALA A 161 5.17 -2.31 -26.58
CA ALA A 161 5.36 -2.65 -25.17
C ALA A 161 4.31 -2.04 -24.20
N SER A 162 3.43 -1.15 -24.70
CA SER A 162 2.53 -0.33 -23.87
C SER A 162 1.04 -0.56 -24.16
N THR A 163 0.66 -1.48 -25.03
CA THR A 163 -0.75 -1.69 -25.40
C THR A 163 -1.47 -2.60 -24.41
N ILE A 164 -1.70 -2.10 -23.19
CA ILE A 164 -2.58 -2.78 -22.23
C ILE A 164 -3.96 -2.95 -22.88
N SER A 165 -4.45 -4.18 -22.88
CA SER A 165 -5.74 -4.56 -23.48
C SER A 165 -6.90 -4.04 -22.63
N ASP A 166 -7.99 -3.64 -23.30
CA ASP A 166 -9.24 -3.22 -22.65
C ASP A 166 -9.81 -4.36 -21.78
N GLU A 167 -9.72 -5.61 -22.25
CA GLU A 167 -10.11 -6.80 -21.48
C GLU A 167 -9.24 -6.97 -20.21
N GLY A 168 -7.97 -6.57 -20.28
CA GLY A 168 -7.08 -6.60 -19.13
C GLY A 168 -7.45 -5.59 -18.04
N PHE A 169 -7.94 -4.41 -18.44
CA PHE A 169 -8.46 -3.41 -17.52
C PHE A 169 -9.73 -3.88 -16.82
N GLU A 170 -10.68 -4.44 -17.57
CA GLU A 170 -11.92 -4.98 -17.02
C GLU A 170 -11.65 -6.15 -16.05
N ALA A 171 -10.80 -7.09 -16.43
CA ALA A 171 -10.40 -8.20 -15.56
C ALA A 171 -9.71 -7.73 -14.27
N ALA A 172 -8.91 -6.66 -14.34
CA ALA A 172 -8.26 -6.09 -13.17
C ALA A 172 -9.24 -5.32 -12.27
N LYS A 173 -10.21 -4.62 -12.84
CA LYS A 173 -11.31 -3.98 -12.11
C LYS A 173 -12.14 -5.01 -11.36
N ASP A 174 -12.58 -6.07 -12.05
CA ASP A 174 -13.28 -7.21 -11.47
C ASP A 174 -12.50 -7.84 -10.31
N TYR A 175 -11.18 -7.96 -10.46
CA TYR A 175 -10.32 -8.48 -9.41
C TYR A 175 -10.32 -7.60 -8.14
N TYR A 176 -10.22 -6.27 -8.30
CA TYR A 176 -10.32 -5.35 -7.18
C TYR A 176 -11.70 -5.36 -6.53
N GLU A 177 -12.78 -5.40 -7.31
CA GLU A 177 -14.14 -5.48 -6.79
C GLU A 177 -14.36 -6.75 -5.96
N ARG A 178 -13.83 -7.90 -6.42
CA ARG A 178 -13.83 -9.15 -5.64
C ARG A 178 -13.03 -9.03 -4.35
N LEU A 179 -11.87 -8.37 -4.37
CA LEU A 179 -11.07 -8.14 -3.16
C LEU A 179 -11.79 -7.24 -2.15
N ILE A 180 -12.47 -6.19 -2.62
CA ILE A 180 -13.24 -5.28 -1.77
C ILE A 180 -14.38 -6.04 -1.07
N LEU A 181 -15.09 -6.90 -1.80
CA LEU A 181 -16.15 -7.73 -1.24
C LEU A 181 -15.61 -8.78 -0.24
N GLN A 182 -14.44 -9.36 -0.53
CA GLN A 182 -13.83 -10.37 0.33
C GLN A 182 -13.24 -9.76 1.62
N TYR A 183 -12.72 -8.53 1.56
CA TYR A 183 -12.02 -7.88 2.66
C TYR A 183 -12.63 -6.50 2.97
N PRO A 184 -13.88 -6.46 3.49
CA PRO A 184 -14.50 -5.21 3.91
C PRO A 184 -13.73 -4.60 5.09
N PHE A 185 -13.87 -3.29 5.26
CA PHE A 185 -13.29 -2.58 6.39
C PHE A 185 -13.84 -3.10 7.72
N GLN A 186 -12.92 -3.40 8.64
CA GLN A 186 -13.25 -3.85 10.00
C GLN A 186 -12.76 -2.80 11.00
N LYS A 187 -13.69 -2.23 11.79
CA LYS A 187 -13.38 -1.24 12.84
C LYS A 187 -12.43 -1.78 13.91
N THR A 188 -12.39 -3.09 14.12
CA THR A 188 -11.55 -3.76 15.12
C THR A 188 -10.06 -3.73 14.76
N ASN A 189 -9.73 -3.70 13.47
CA ASN A 189 -8.36 -3.74 12.96
C ASN A 189 -8.16 -2.64 11.90
N PRO A 190 -8.06 -1.36 12.30
CA PRO A 190 -7.99 -0.24 11.35
C PRO A 190 -6.74 -0.29 10.45
N ASN A 191 -5.63 -0.84 10.96
CA ASN A 191 -4.36 -0.91 10.23
C ASN A 191 -4.27 -2.10 9.27
N ALA A 192 -5.30 -2.96 9.22
CA ALA A 192 -5.31 -4.07 8.29
C ALA A 192 -5.61 -3.56 6.87
N ILE A 193 -4.88 -4.12 5.90
CA ILE A 193 -5.17 -3.94 4.48
C ILE A 193 -6.63 -4.40 4.26
N SER A 194 -7.45 -3.48 3.78
CA SER A 194 -8.90 -3.61 3.69
C SER A 194 -9.40 -2.85 2.47
N SER A 195 -10.72 -2.78 2.28
CA SER A 195 -11.37 -1.97 1.25
C SER A 195 -10.77 -0.55 1.11
N LEU A 196 -10.36 0.09 2.21
CA LEU A 196 -9.72 1.41 2.20
C LEU A 196 -8.43 1.47 1.36
N THR A 197 -7.70 0.36 1.27
CA THR A 197 -6.48 0.27 0.45
C THR A 197 -6.77 -0.09 -1.01
N PHE A 198 -7.84 -0.87 -1.25
CA PHE A 198 -8.19 -1.34 -2.58
C PHE A 198 -8.90 -0.28 -3.43
N TYR A 199 -9.78 0.53 -2.81
CA TYR A 199 -10.51 1.57 -3.54
C TYR A 199 -9.61 2.60 -4.23
N PRO A 200 -8.63 3.24 -3.56
CA PRO A 200 -7.71 4.16 -4.23
C PRO A 200 -6.94 3.51 -5.38
N ALA A 201 -6.52 2.25 -5.22
CA ALA A 201 -5.84 1.52 -6.27
C ALA A 201 -6.74 1.24 -7.48
N MET A 202 -8.00 0.86 -7.23
CA MET A 202 -9.01 0.65 -8.27
C MET A 202 -9.33 1.95 -9.01
N PHE A 203 -9.54 3.06 -8.29
CA PHE A 203 -9.81 4.36 -8.90
C PHE A 203 -8.59 4.88 -9.67
N GLY A 204 -7.37 4.70 -9.13
CA GLY A 204 -6.14 5.00 -9.87
C GLY A 204 -6.02 4.22 -11.17
N LEU A 205 -6.42 2.94 -11.17
CA LEU A 205 -6.49 2.13 -12.38
C LEU A 205 -7.52 2.70 -13.39
N CYS A 206 -8.71 3.10 -12.94
CA CYS A 206 -9.73 3.69 -13.80
C CYS A 206 -9.29 5.03 -14.40
N ILE A 207 -8.61 5.89 -13.62
CA ILE A 207 -8.05 7.15 -14.12
C ILE A 207 -7.05 6.86 -15.23
N TYR A 208 -6.13 5.91 -14.98
CA TYR A 208 -5.13 5.52 -15.96
C TYR A 208 -5.77 4.94 -17.23
N GLU A 209 -6.83 4.14 -17.12
CA GLU A 209 -7.58 3.61 -18.26
C GLU A 209 -8.17 4.74 -19.12
N ILE A 210 -8.83 5.73 -18.50
CA ILE A 210 -9.44 6.87 -19.21
C ILE A 210 -8.36 7.68 -19.93
N GLN A 211 -7.27 8.02 -19.25
CA GLN A 211 -6.14 8.75 -19.84
C GLN A 211 -5.50 7.97 -21.00
N GLN A 212 -5.34 6.65 -20.84
CA GLN A 212 -4.77 5.80 -21.88
C GLN A 212 -5.68 5.75 -23.11
N LYS A 213 -7.01 5.69 -22.93
CA LYS A 213 -8.00 5.73 -24.02
C LYS A 213 -7.97 7.09 -24.74
N CYS A 214 -7.92 8.19 -24.00
CA CYS A 214 -7.80 9.53 -24.58
C CYS A 214 -6.51 9.67 -25.41
N ASN A 215 -5.35 9.30 -24.84
CA ASN A 215 -4.07 9.37 -25.54
C ASN A 215 -4.07 8.53 -26.83
N ARG A 216 -4.66 7.33 -26.81
CA ARG A 216 -4.80 6.50 -28.02
C ARG A 216 -5.71 7.14 -29.07
N ALA A 217 -6.80 7.77 -28.65
CA ALA A 217 -7.70 8.46 -29.56
C ALA A 217 -7.05 9.70 -30.21
N LEU A 218 -6.28 10.47 -29.43
CA LEU A 218 -5.52 11.62 -29.92
C LEU A 218 -4.43 11.20 -30.91
N GLU A 219 -3.67 10.15 -30.61
CA GLU A 219 -2.68 9.60 -31.52
C GLU A 219 -3.29 9.11 -32.84
N ARG A 220 -4.48 8.51 -32.79
CA ARG A 220 -5.21 8.09 -33.98
C ARG A 220 -5.66 9.28 -34.82
N ASN A 221 -6.16 10.35 -34.19
CA ASN A 221 -6.55 11.59 -34.86
C ASN A 221 -5.33 12.30 -35.50
N ARG A 222 -4.21 12.35 -34.77
CA ARG A 222 -2.94 12.89 -35.28
C ARG A 222 -2.44 12.12 -36.50
N ASN A 223 -2.45 10.79 -36.45
CA ASN A 223 -1.99 9.98 -37.57
C ASN A 223 -2.91 10.10 -38.80
N SER A 224 -4.23 10.23 -38.61
CA SER A 224 -5.15 10.48 -39.73
C SER A 224 -4.92 11.83 -40.40
N SER A 225 -4.49 12.85 -39.65
CA SER A 225 -4.12 14.17 -40.19
C SER A 225 -2.87 14.09 -41.09
N LEU A 226 -1.83 13.39 -40.64
CA LEU A 226 -0.56 13.24 -41.38
C LEU A 226 -0.71 12.48 -42.71
N GLU A 227 -1.66 11.53 -42.80
CA GLU A 227 -1.97 10.83 -44.05
C GLU A 227 -2.80 11.69 -45.03
N ALA A 228 -3.58 12.65 -44.51
CA ALA A 228 -4.43 13.54 -45.32
C ALA A 228 -3.64 14.70 -45.97
N ASP A 229 -2.55 15.15 -45.35
CA ASP A 229 -1.67 16.22 -45.85
C ASP A 229 -0.88 15.86 -47.13
N GLN A 230 -0.98 14.62 -47.61
CA GLN A 230 -0.44 14.19 -48.92
C GLN A 230 -1.36 14.56 -50.10
N SER A 231 -2.54 15.17 -49.86
CA SER A 231 -3.50 15.59 -50.89
C SER A 231 -3.72 17.11 -50.87
N ASP A 232 -3.09 17.81 -51.82
CA ASP A 232 -2.81 19.25 -51.82
C ASP A 232 -4.02 20.17 -52.18
N SER A 233 -5.24 19.95 -51.65
CA SER A 233 -6.38 20.83 -52.03
C SER A 233 -7.36 21.30 -50.94
N GLU A 234 -7.20 20.94 -49.66
CA GLU A 234 -8.23 21.27 -48.64
C GLU A 234 -7.69 21.62 -47.23
N LEU A 235 -6.86 22.65 -47.09
CA LEU A 235 -6.17 22.98 -45.82
C LEU A 235 -7.03 23.68 -44.74
N GLU A 236 -8.19 24.26 -45.07
CA GLU A 236 -9.08 24.91 -44.08
C GLU A 236 -10.18 23.99 -43.55
N SER A 237 -10.69 23.05 -44.35
CA SER A 237 -11.70 22.08 -43.91
C SER A 237 -11.10 21.04 -42.95
N THR A 238 -9.85 20.63 -43.18
CA THR A 238 -9.11 19.69 -42.32
C THR A 238 -8.86 20.24 -40.92
N ARG A 239 -8.43 21.51 -40.78
CA ARG A 239 -8.20 22.14 -39.47
C ARG A 239 -9.45 22.24 -38.60
N ASN A 240 -10.60 22.53 -39.22
CA ASN A 240 -11.87 22.56 -38.51
C ASN A 240 -12.30 21.15 -38.07
N GLN A 241 -12.13 20.13 -38.93
CA GLN A 241 -12.43 18.73 -38.60
C GLN A 241 -11.50 18.16 -37.50
N GLU A 242 -10.23 18.53 -37.49
CA GLU A 242 -9.28 18.15 -36.44
C GLU A 242 -9.64 18.79 -35.10
N SER A 243 -9.98 20.08 -35.10
CA SER A 243 -10.43 20.79 -33.89
C SER A 243 -11.72 20.17 -33.33
N GLU A 244 -12.67 19.83 -34.20
CA GLU A 244 -13.91 19.14 -33.83
C GLU A 244 -13.65 17.73 -33.28
N GLY A 245 -12.73 16.98 -33.89
CA GLY A 245 -12.32 15.65 -33.45
C GLY A 245 -11.67 15.66 -32.07
N ILE A 246 -10.73 16.59 -31.83
CA ILE A 246 -10.09 16.78 -30.53
C ILE A 246 -11.12 17.20 -29.47
N ALA A 247 -12.03 18.12 -29.81
CA ALA A 247 -13.10 18.53 -28.91
C ALA A 247 -14.06 17.37 -28.57
N ALA A 248 -14.36 16.48 -29.51
CA ALA A 248 -15.16 15.29 -29.26
C ALA A 248 -14.46 14.30 -28.31
N ILE A 249 -13.16 14.07 -28.49
CA ILE A 249 -12.35 13.22 -27.61
C ILE A 249 -12.36 13.79 -26.18
N LYS A 250 -12.10 15.10 -26.01
CA LYS A 250 -12.14 15.76 -24.71
C LYS A 250 -13.51 15.65 -24.02
N ARG A 251 -14.61 15.80 -24.78
CA ARG A 251 -15.97 15.60 -24.24
C ARG A 251 -16.17 14.18 -23.72
N SER A 252 -15.73 13.17 -24.47
CA SER A 252 -15.82 11.76 -24.02
C SER A 252 -14.97 11.47 -22.77
N GLU A 253 -13.82 12.13 -22.65
CA GLU A 253 -12.94 12.03 -21.49
C GLU A 253 -13.60 12.68 -20.27
N LEU A 254 -14.17 13.88 -20.44
CA LEU A 254 -14.93 14.59 -19.41
C LEU A 254 -16.10 13.72 -18.93
N ASP A 255 -16.91 13.17 -19.82
CA ASP A 255 -18.06 12.32 -19.45
C ASP A 255 -17.62 11.10 -18.63
N SER A 256 -16.51 10.46 -19.03
CA SER A 256 -15.94 9.31 -18.32
C SER A 256 -15.39 9.70 -16.95
N ALA A 257 -14.67 10.81 -16.86
CA ALA A 257 -14.11 11.33 -15.62
C ALA A 257 -15.21 11.80 -14.66
N ALA A 258 -16.29 12.40 -15.17
CA ALA A 258 -17.44 12.84 -14.39
C ALA A 258 -18.20 11.64 -13.80
N SER A 259 -18.41 10.58 -14.59
CA SER A 259 -18.97 9.31 -14.13
C SER A 259 -18.11 8.68 -13.02
N LEU A 260 -16.79 8.70 -13.19
CA LEU A 260 -15.86 8.21 -12.17
C LEU A 260 -15.93 9.05 -10.88
N ALA A 261 -15.98 10.37 -10.99
CA ALA A 261 -16.11 11.28 -9.86
C ALA A 261 -17.41 11.05 -9.08
N ALA A 262 -18.54 10.88 -9.78
CA ALA A 262 -19.82 10.56 -9.16
C ALA A 262 -19.77 9.24 -8.36
N ARG A 263 -19.11 8.22 -8.91
CA ARG A 263 -18.89 6.94 -8.20
C ARG A 263 -18.03 7.11 -6.95
N MET A 264 -17.00 7.96 -7.00
CA MET A 264 -16.18 8.28 -5.82
C MET A 264 -16.99 9.02 -4.76
N ASP A 265 -17.82 9.99 -5.16
CA ASP A 265 -18.68 10.75 -4.26
C ASP A 265 -19.70 9.84 -3.55
N GLU A 266 -20.33 8.92 -4.28
CA GLU A 266 -21.25 7.93 -3.70
C GLU A 266 -20.58 7.08 -2.60
N LEU A 267 -19.35 6.62 -2.86
CA LEU A 267 -18.60 5.84 -1.88
C LEU A 267 -18.27 6.67 -0.62
N MET A 268 -17.89 7.93 -0.83
CA MET A 268 -17.48 8.85 0.24
C MET A 268 -18.62 9.31 1.14
N LEU A 269 -19.89 9.08 0.77
CA LEU A 269 -21.03 9.29 1.66
C LEU A 269 -21.02 8.36 2.88
N SER A 270 -20.32 7.23 2.79
CA SER A 270 -20.30 6.21 3.84
C SER A 270 -19.01 6.25 4.68
N PRO A 271 -19.11 6.29 6.02
CA PRO A 271 -17.92 6.11 6.88
C PRO A 271 -17.36 4.68 6.72
N PRO A 272 -16.04 4.48 6.64
CA PRO A 272 -14.93 5.41 6.94
C PRO A 272 -14.32 6.11 5.71
N PHE A 273 -14.96 6.05 4.54
CA PHE A 273 -14.39 6.59 3.30
C PHE A 273 -14.41 8.12 3.25
N ASP A 274 -15.29 8.73 4.03
CA ASP A 274 -15.43 10.17 4.27
C ASP A 274 -14.16 10.85 4.80
N THR A 275 -13.42 10.15 5.66
CA THR A 275 -12.29 10.69 6.42
C THR A 275 -10.94 10.18 5.94
N TYR A 276 -10.92 9.25 5.00
CA TYR A 276 -9.68 8.60 4.56
C TYR A 276 -8.86 9.51 3.61
N PRO A 277 -7.66 9.99 4.03
CA PRO A 277 -6.95 11.04 3.29
C PRO A 277 -6.57 10.68 1.85
N PRO A 278 -6.07 9.46 1.54
CA PRO A 278 -5.72 9.11 0.16
C PRO A 278 -6.90 9.16 -0.82
N LEU A 279 -8.11 8.83 -0.36
CA LEU A 279 -9.30 8.88 -1.21
C LEU A 279 -9.76 10.33 -1.43
N LEU A 280 -9.72 11.16 -0.39
CA LEU A 280 -9.99 12.61 -0.47
C LEU A 280 -9.01 13.31 -1.42
N GLN A 281 -7.71 13.00 -1.30
CA GLN A 281 -6.69 13.53 -2.19
C GLN A 281 -6.94 13.12 -3.65
N LEU A 282 -7.26 11.85 -3.88
CA LEU A 282 -7.57 11.36 -5.21
C LEU A 282 -8.79 12.08 -5.79
N ARG A 283 -9.86 12.24 -4.99
CA ARG A 283 -11.07 12.97 -5.41
C ARG A 283 -10.78 14.43 -5.75
N GLY A 284 -9.93 15.09 -4.97
CA GLY A 284 -9.46 16.45 -5.23
C GLY A 284 -8.66 16.56 -6.53
N SER A 285 -7.78 15.58 -6.80
CA SER A 285 -7.03 15.54 -8.06
C SER A 285 -7.94 15.33 -9.28
N VAL A 286 -8.98 14.48 -9.15
CA VAL A 286 -9.99 14.29 -10.21
C VAL A 286 -10.83 15.56 -10.41
N ALA A 287 -11.13 16.31 -9.33
CA ALA A 287 -11.83 17.60 -9.47
C ALA A 287 -11.01 18.63 -10.24
N LEU A 288 -9.70 18.71 -9.98
CA LEU A 288 -8.79 19.57 -10.73
C LEU A 288 -8.69 19.14 -12.19
N TRP A 289 -8.60 17.84 -12.45
CA TRP A 289 -8.59 17.28 -13.81
C TRP A 289 -9.87 17.63 -14.58
N LEU A 290 -11.05 17.49 -13.94
CA LEU A 290 -12.33 17.90 -14.54
C LEU A 290 -12.43 19.41 -14.82
N ALA A 291 -11.75 20.23 -14.03
CA ALA A 291 -11.75 21.68 -14.22
C ALA A 291 -10.81 22.15 -15.35
N ASP A 292 -9.82 21.34 -15.71
CA ASP A 292 -8.84 21.62 -16.77
C ASP A 292 -9.30 21.16 -18.17
N LEU A 293 -10.22 20.20 -18.22
CA LEU A 293 -10.79 19.61 -19.45
C LEU A 293 -11.82 20.51 -20.14
#